data_AF-A0A5M8P7S5-F1
#
_entry.id   AF-A0A5M8P7S5-F1
#
_cell.length_a   1.000
_cell.length_b   1.000
_cell.length_c   1.000
_cell.angle_alpha   90.00
_cell.angle_beta   90.00
_cell.angle_gamma   90.00
#
_symmetry.space_group_name_H-M   'P 1'
#
loop_
_entity.id
_entity.type
_entity.pdbx_description
1 polymer ?
#
loop_
_entity_poly.entity_id
_entity_poly.type
_entity_poly.pdbx_seq_one_letter_code
_entity_poly.pdbx_strand_id
1 'polypeptide(L)'
;MKQNSPKLFTPGHGYTKEDWDAVDSPPITDKEFALMRPAGAVLPPDFFEALQQGREEKMRGRPKIENPKEVLTIRLAPAAIAYFKSRGRNWRQKLRKDLEKLAGI
;
A
#
# COMPACT_ATOMS: atom_id res chain seq x y z
N MET A 1 -10.33 -6.23 -0.29
CA MET A 1 -10.75 -6.63 1.08
C MET A 1 -11.49 -5.45 1.68
N LYS A 2 -12.77 -5.60 2.02
CA LYS A 2 -13.50 -4.55 2.75
C LYS A 2 -12.91 -4.50 4.16
N GLN A 3 -12.24 -3.40 4.50
CA GLN A 3 -11.85 -3.17 5.90
C GLN A 3 -13.14 -2.93 6.68
N ASN A 4 -13.48 -3.85 7.59
CA ASN A 4 -14.57 -3.62 8.53
C ASN A 4 -14.06 -2.61 9.56
N SER A 5 -14.47 -1.36 9.43
CA SER A 5 -14.21 -0.36 10.46
C SER A 5 -14.80 -0.85 11.79
N PRO A 6 -14.05 -0.82 12.90
CA PRO A 6 -14.57 -1.25 14.19
C PRO A 6 -15.75 -0.34 14.58
N LYS A 7 -16.87 -0.95 14.98
CA LYS A 7 -18.08 -0.25 15.44
C LYS A 7 -17.97 0.25 16.88
N LEU A 8 -16.90 -0.11 17.58
CA LEU A 8 -16.64 0.15 18.99
C LEU A 8 -15.22 0.71 19.14
N PHE A 9 -14.96 1.38 20.26
CA PHE A 9 -13.63 1.92 20.54
C PHE A 9 -12.54 0.87 20.56
N THR A 10 -11.46 1.15 19.82
CA THR A 10 -10.22 0.39 19.82
C THR A 10 -9.06 1.31 20.19
N PRO A 11 -8.29 1.00 21.25
CA PRO A 11 -7.13 1.81 21.62
C PRO A 11 -6.01 1.70 20.57
N GLY A 12 -5.10 2.68 20.55
CA GLY A 12 -3.91 2.66 19.68
C GLY A 12 -4.04 3.42 18.35
N HIS A 13 -5.08 4.24 18.18
CA HIS A 13 -5.29 5.07 16.97
C HIS A 13 -4.98 6.56 17.17
N GLY A 14 -4.29 6.92 18.24
CA GLY A 14 -3.83 8.30 18.50
C GLY A 14 -4.84 9.20 19.24
N TYR A 15 -5.97 8.64 19.67
CA TYR A 15 -6.97 9.28 20.52
C TYR A 15 -7.34 8.34 21.67
N THR A 16 -7.67 8.92 22.83
CA THR A 16 -8.11 8.19 24.02
C THR A 16 -9.61 7.89 23.96
N LYS A 17 -10.12 7.11 24.91
CA LYS A 17 -11.56 6.86 24.98
C LYS A 17 -12.30 8.13 25.42
N GLU A 18 -11.67 8.87 26.32
CA GLU A 18 -12.16 10.13 26.86
C GLU A 18 -12.30 11.18 25.74
N ASP A 19 -11.34 11.25 24.82
CA ASP A 19 -11.42 12.12 23.64
C ASP A 19 -12.63 11.78 22.75
N TRP A 20 -13.00 10.50 22.64
CA TRP A 20 -14.18 10.08 21.88
C TRP A 20 -15.46 10.41 22.65
N ASP A 21 -15.54 10.03 23.92
CA ASP A 21 -16.73 10.25 24.75
C ASP A 21 -17.04 11.75 24.95
N ALA A 22 -16.02 12.62 24.81
CA ALA A 22 -16.20 14.07 24.88
C ALA A 22 -16.82 14.71 23.61
N VAL A 23 -16.88 13.98 22.48
CA VAL A 23 -17.45 14.51 21.24
C VAL A 23 -18.98 14.43 21.28
N ASP A 24 -19.64 15.59 21.27
CA ASP A 24 -21.07 15.67 21.04
C ASP A 24 -21.38 15.51 19.54
N SER A 25 -22.10 14.44 19.21
CA SER A 25 -22.51 14.10 17.83
C SER A 25 -24.03 13.99 17.76
N PRO A 26 -24.74 15.12 17.65
CA PRO A 26 -26.20 15.10 17.53
C PRO A 26 -26.65 14.34 16.28
N PRO A 27 -27.81 13.65 16.31
CA PRO A 27 -28.33 12.97 15.14
C PRO A 27 -28.66 13.98 14.05
N ILE A 28 -28.38 13.61 12.79
CA ILE A 28 -28.73 14.43 11.64
C ILE A 28 -30.25 14.61 11.56
N THR A 29 -30.70 15.85 11.41
CA THR A 29 -32.13 16.16 11.25
C THR A 29 -32.56 16.01 9.79
N ASP A 30 -33.86 15.77 9.56
CA ASP A 30 -34.41 15.66 8.20
C ASP A 30 -34.16 16.91 7.36
N LYS A 31 -34.13 18.09 8.00
CA LYS A 31 -33.84 19.38 7.33
C LYS A 31 -32.39 19.45 6.86
N GLU A 32 -31.44 19.00 7.67
CA GLU A 32 -30.03 18.95 7.29
C GLU A 32 -29.79 17.91 6.20
N PHE A 33 -30.45 16.75 6.30
CA PHE A 33 -30.38 15.72 5.28
C PHE A 33 -30.88 16.21 3.92
N ALA A 34 -31.99 16.97 3.90
CA ALA A 34 -32.53 17.56 2.67
C ALA A 34 -31.59 18.57 1.98
N LEU A 35 -30.65 19.16 2.73
CA LEU A 35 -29.68 20.12 2.20
C LEU A 35 -28.42 19.45 1.62
N MET A 36 -28.24 18.15 1.83
CA MET A 36 -27.06 17.43 1.34
C MET A 36 -27.06 17.35 -0.19
N ARG A 37 -25.92 17.71 -0.79
CA ARG A 37 -25.74 17.73 -2.25
C ARG A 37 -24.44 16.99 -2.61
N PRO A 38 -24.37 16.36 -3.80
CA PRO A 38 -23.13 15.74 -4.27
C PRO A 38 -21.99 16.77 -4.32
N ALA A 39 -20.79 16.34 -3.94
CA ALA A 39 -19.61 17.21 -3.88
C ALA A 39 -19.37 17.96 -5.22
N GLY A 40 -19.57 17.29 -6.36
CA GLY A 40 -19.39 17.91 -7.69
C GLY A 40 -20.39 19.04 -8.01
N ALA A 41 -21.48 19.17 -7.25
CA ALA A 41 -22.47 20.22 -7.42
C ALA A 41 -22.25 21.43 -6.49
N VAL A 42 -21.27 21.36 -5.57
CA VAL A 42 -21.04 22.38 -4.53
C VAL A 42 -19.58 22.85 -4.50
N LEU A 43 -18.63 21.93 -4.68
CA LEU A 43 -17.20 22.25 -4.64
C LEU A 43 -16.74 22.83 -5.98
N PRO A 44 -15.77 23.76 -5.98
CA PRO A 44 -15.18 24.32 -7.19
C PRO A 44 -14.52 23.23 -8.07
N PRO A 45 -14.52 23.37 -9.41
CA PRO A 45 -13.84 22.45 -10.33
C PRO A 45 -12.36 22.24 -9.98
N ASP A 46 -11.65 23.31 -9.62
CA ASP A 46 -10.23 23.31 -9.27
C ASP A 46 -9.89 22.36 -8.11
N PHE A 47 -10.84 22.13 -7.19
CA PHE A 47 -10.66 21.16 -6.11
C PHE A 47 -10.49 19.73 -6.63
N PHE A 48 -11.27 19.38 -7.66
CA PHE A 48 -11.19 18.06 -8.29
C PHE A 48 -9.94 17.92 -9.15
N GLU A 49 -9.52 18.99 -9.84
CA GLU A 49 -8.27 19.00 -10.59
C GLU A 49 -7.06 18.79 -9.67
N ALA A 50 -7.01 19.51 -8.54
CA ALA A 50 -5.95 19.34 -7.53
C ALA A 50 -5.94 17.91 -6.94
N LEU A 51 -7.12 17.31 -6.72
CA LEU A 51 -7.22 15.91 -6.28
C LEU A 51 -6.69 14.93 -7.33
N GLN A 52 -6.97 15.17 -8.61
CA GLN A 52 -6.49 14.32 -9.70
C GLN A 52 -4.98 14.44 -9.87
N GLN A 53 -4.44 15.65 -9.86
CA GLN A 53 -2.99 15.89 -9.88
C GLN A 53 -2.29 15.19 -8.71
N GLY A 54 -2.79 15.36 -7.47
CA GLY A 54 -2.22 14.70 -6.30
C GLY A 54 -2.34 13.17 -6.34
N ARG A 55 -3.38 12.62 -7.01
CA ARG A 55 -3.49 11.18 -7.27
C ARG A 55 -2.48 10.72 -8.30
N GLU A 56 -2.33 11.45 -9.40
CA GLU A 56 -1.35 11.16 -10.46
C GLU A 56 0.09 11.18 -9.93
N GLU A 57 0.44 12.19 -9.12
CA GLU A 57 1.73 12.28 -8.44
C GLU A 57 1.99 11.07 -7.53
N LYS A 58 1.00 10.67 -6.73
CA LYS A 58 1.10 9.52 -5.81
C LYS A 58 0.97 8.16 -6.54
N MET A 59 0.37 8.13 -7.72
CA MET A 59 0.21 6.95 -8.57
C MET A 59 1.43 6.65 -9.44
N ARG A 60 2.48 7.49 -9.40
CA ARG A 60 3.81 7.13 -9.89
C ARG A 60 4.41 6.08 -8.93
N GLY A 61 3.85 4.87 -8.96
CA GLY A 61 4.51 3.67 -8.42
C GLY A 61 5.89 3.49 -9.07
N ARG A 62 6.65 2.50 -8.58
CA ARG A 62 8.02 2.23 -9.08
C ARG A 62 8.06 2.35 -10.61
N PRO A 63 8.89 3.25 -11.18
CA PRO A 63 8.98 3.42 -12.62
C PRO A 63 9.10 2.06 -13.31
N LYS A 64 8.38 1.87 -14.41
CA LYS A 64 8.43 0.62 -15.18
C LYS A 64 9.88 0.41 -15.62
N ILE A 65 10.55 -0.55 -15.00
CA ILE A 65 11.91 -0.94 -15.39
C ILE A 65 11.79 -1.67 -16.72
N GLU A 66 12.66 -1.34 -17.68
CA GLU A 66 12.63 -1.93 -19.02
C GLU A 66 12.79 -3.46 -18.97
N ASN A 67 13.71 -3.96 -18.12
CA ASN A 67 13.96 -5.39 -17.93
C ASN A 67 13.87 -5.78 -16.44
N PRO A 68 12.67 -6.02 -15.90
CA PRO A 68 12.52 -6.47 -14.52
C PRO A 68 13.06 -7.90 -14.34
N LYS A 69 13.49 -8.25 -13.12
CA LYS A 69 13.84 -9.64 -12.80
C LYS A 69 12.58 -10.49 -12.82
N GLU A 70 12.60 -11.57 -13.57
CA GLU A 70 11.52 -12.54 -13.60
C GLU A 70 11.59 -13.49 -12.39
N VAL A 71 10.44 -13.80 -11.80
CA VAL A 71 10.33 -14.77 -10.71
C VAL A 71 10.13 -16.15 -11.33
N LEU A 72 11.15 -17.00 -11.24
CA LEU A 72 11.10 -18.38 -11.70
C LEU A 72 11.13 -19.35 -10.51
N THR A 73 10.30 -20.39 -10.55
CA THR A 73 10.33 -21.48 -9.57
C THR A 73 11.15 -22.64 -10.11
N ILE A 74 12.38 -22.80 -9.63
CA ILE A 74 13.28 -23.92 -9.99
C ILE A 74 13.56 -24.82 -8.78
N ARG A 75 13.72 -26.12 -9.03
CA ARG A 75 14.19 -27.07 -8.02
C ARG A 75 15.70 -27.27 -8.19
N LEU A 76 16.44 -27.14 -7.09
CA LEU A 76 17.89 -27.34 -7.04
C LEU A 76 18.22 -28.48 -6.08
N ALA A 77 19.35 -29.15 -6.31
CA ALA A 77 19.84 -30.18 -5.41
C ALA A 77 20.06 -29.62 -3.98
N PRO A 78 19.74 -30.38 -2.91
CA PRO A 78 19.90 -29.91 -1.53
C PRO A 78 21.32 -29.43 -1.20
N ALA A 79 22.34 -30.12 -1.72
CA ALA A 79 23.75 -29.77 -1.55
C ALA A 79 24.08 -28.38 -2.12
N ALA A 80 23.52 -28.02 -3.28
CA ALA A 80 23.70 -26.69 -3.86
C ALA A 80 23.04 -25.60 -3.00
N ILE A 81 21.82 -25.85 -2.50
CA ILE A 81 21.13 -24.91 -1.60
C ILE A 81 21.94 -24.69 -0.32
N ALA A 82 22.44 -25.78 0.28
CA ALA A 82 23.27 -25.72 1.48
C ALA A 82 24.57 -24.93 1.25
N TYR A 83 25.26 -25.20 0.13
CA TYR A 83 26.46 -24.50 -0.28
C TYR A 83 26.25 -22.99 -0.41
N PHE A 84 25.16 -22.56 -1.06
CA PHE A 84 24.90 -21.13 -1.17
C PHE A 84 24.51 -20.52 0.18
N LYS A 85 23.62 -21.16 0.95
CA LYS A 85 23.21 -20.67 2.27
C LYS A 85 24.39 -20.45 3.23
N SER A 86 25.42 -21.30 3.18
CA SER A 86 26.63 -21.13 4.01
C SER A 86 27.44 -19.87 3.64
N ARG A 87 27.27 -19.33 2.42
CA ARG A 87 27.87 -18.05 2.00
C ARG A 87 27.20 -16.82 2.64
N GLY A 88 26.23 -16.98 3.55
CA GLY A 88 25.68 -15.89 4.38
C GLY A 88 24.40 -15.22 3.86
N ARG A 89 24.04 -14.06 4.45
CA ARG A 89 22.73 -13.37 4.28
C ARG A 89 22.33 -13.14 2.81
N ASN A 90 23.29 -12.89 1.93
CA ASN A 90 23.06 -12.57 0.51
C ASN A 90 23.26 -13.77 -0.44
N TRP A 91 23.06 -15.00 0.03
CA TRP A 91 23.31 -16.21 -0.76
C TRP A 91 22.52 -16.27 -2.08
N ARG A 92 21.27 -15.78 -2.11
CA ARG A 92 20.46 -15.73 -3.33
C ARG A 92 21.04 -14.78 -4.38
N GLN A 93 21.61 -13.65 -3.96
CA GLN A 93 22.29 -12.72 -4.84
C GLN A 93 23.58 -13.33 -5.40
N LYS A 94 24.31 -14.10 -4.57
CA LYS A 94 25.52 -14.84 -5.00
C LYS A 94 25.18 -15.93 -6.01
N LEU A 95 24.13 -16.72 -5.76
CA LEU A 95 23.61 -17.69 -6.73
C LEU A 95 23.28 -17.04 -8.08
N ARG A 96 22.56 -15.92 -8.05
CA ARG A 96 22.23 -15.18 -9.27
C ARG A 96 23.48 -14.72 -10.03
N LYS A 97 24.48 -14.15 -9.35
CA LYS A 97 25.73 -13.73 -9.98
C LYS A 97 26.50 -14.89 -10.60
N ASP A 98 26.51 -16.05 -9.95
CA ASP A 98 27.16 -17.25 -10.48
C ASP A 98 26.42 -17.76 -11.73
N LEU A 99 25.07 -17.67 -11.77
CA LEU A 99 24.27 -17.98 -12.96
C LEU A 99 24.50 -16.98 -14.10
N GLU A 100 24.53 -15.67 -13.81
CA GLU A 100 24.85 -14.59 -14.76
C GLU A 100 26.23 -14.86 -15.40
N LYS A 101 27.24 -15.13 -14.56
CA LYS A 101 28.60 -15.48 -15.01
C LYS A 101 28.65 -16.75 -15.88
N LEU A 102 27.91 -17.79 -15.53
CA LEU A 102 27.84 -19.03 -16.32
C LEU A 102 27.15 -18.83 -17.68
N ALA A 103 26.15 -17.95 -17.73
CA ALA A 103 25.45 -17.58 -18.96
C ALA A 103 26.20 -16.55 -19.82
N GLY A 104 27.27 -15.94 -19.27
CA GLY A 104 28.04 -14.91 -19.96
C GLY A 104 27.35 -13.55 -20.04
N ILE A 105 26.48 -13.23 -19.07
CA ILE A 105 25.74 -11.96 -18.95
C ILE A 105 26.10 -11.18 -17.69
#